data_AF-A0A6N9CX21-F1
#
_entry.id   AF-A0A6N9CX21-F1
#
_cell.length_a   1.000
_cell.length_b   1.000
_cell.length_c   1.000
_cell.angle_alpha   90.00
_cell.angle_beta   90.00
_cell.angle_gamma   90.00
#
_symmetry.space_group_name_H-M   'P 1'
#
loop_
_entity.id
_entity.type
_entity.pdbx_description
1 polymer ?
#
loop_
_entity_poly.entity_id
_entity_poly.type
_entity_poly.pdbx_seq_one_letter_code
_entity_poly.pdbx_strand_id
1 'polypeptide(L)'
;MFTYSTYTFTTYYMQQRTTILLDDEVRAAARELAHRYGCSTSEAIRRSVLRHREAVMGVSHERRKERVQALHRLFRLFEGHDAKDEIRRLKEQDEGF
;
A
#
# COMPACT_ATOMS: atom_id res chain seq x y z
N MET A 1 -7.16 21.66 -41.67
CA MET A 1 -6.24 22.70 -41.16
C MET A 1 -5.82 22.27 -39.76
N PHE A 2 -4.54 21.96 -39.57
CA PHE A 2 -3.90 21.59 -38.30
C PHE A 2 -4.09 22.72 -37.26
N THR A 3 -4.23 22.44 -35.96
CA THR A 3 -3.10 22.09 -35.09
C THR A 3 -3.47 21.15 -33.94
N TYR A 4 -2.66 20.11 -33.78
CA TYR A 4 -2.58 19.29 -32.58
C TYR A 4 -2.00 20.14 -31.45
N SER A 5 -2.67 20.17 -30.31
CA SER A 5 -2.09 20.67 -29.07
C SER A 5 -2.00 19.51 -28.09
N THR A 6 -0.88 18.79 -28.16
CA THR A 6 -0.47 17.79 -27.19
C THR A 6 -0.01 18.52 -25.92
N TYR A 7 -0.96 18.87 -25.05
CA TYR A 7 -0.61 19.19 -23.67
C TYR A 7 -0.39 17.87 -22.94
N THR A 8 0.89 17.54 -22.76
CA THR A 8 1.35 16.63 -21.72
C THR A 8 0.97 17.23 -20.37
N PHE A 9 -0.25 16.91 -19.90
CA PHE A 9 -0.66 17.18 -18.53
C PHE A 9 0.13 16.26 -17.62
N THR A 10 1.35 16.71 -17.27
CA THR A 10 2.06 16.23 -16.09
C THR A 10 1.22 16.66 -14.88
N THR A 11 0.26 15.81 -14.53
CA THR A 11 -0.64 16.02 -13.40
C THR A 11 0.17 15.93 -12.12
N TYR A 12 0.53 17.09 -11.58
CA TYR A 12 0.85 17.21 -10.17
C TYR A 12 -0.37 16.74 -9.38
N TYR A 13 -0.33 15.50 -8.88
CA TYR A 13 -1.41 14.86 -8.12
C TYR A 13 -1.51 15.50 -6.73
N MET A 14 -2.04 16.73 -6.65
CA MET A 14 -2.48 17.29 -5.38
C MET A 14 -3.70 16.47 -4.93
N GLN A 15 -3.54 15.70 -3.86
CA GLN A 15 -4.63 14.90 -3.28
C GLN A 15 -5.83 15.82 -2.99
N GLN A 16 -6.90 15.69 -3.76
CA GLN A 16 -8.16 16.37 -3.49
C GLN A 16 -8.66 15.95 -2.10
N ARG A 17 -8.85 16.93 -1.21
CA ARG A 17 -9.42 16.70 0.10
C ARG A 17 -10.93 16.54 -0.02
N THR A 18 -11.47 15.47 0.52
CA THR A 18 -12.90 15.19 0.53
C THR A 18 -13.41 15.21 1.96
N THR A 19 -14.48 15.97 2.21
CA THR A 19 -15.21 15.94 3.47
C THR A 19 -16.39 15.00 3.31
N ILE A 20 -16.53 14.04 4.23
CA ILE A 20 -17.67 13.12 4.30
C ILE A 20 -18.34 13.27 5.66
N LEU A 21 -19.66 13.18 5.69
CA LEU A 21 -20.44 13.13 6.91
C LEU A 21 -20.72 11.66 7.24
N LEU A 22 -20.40 11.28 8.48
CA LEU A 22 -20.60 9.93 8.99
C LEU A 22 -21.61 9.99 10.12
N ASP A 23 -22.54 9.05 10.13
CA ASP A 23 -23.32 8.75 11.33
C ASP A 23 -22.40 8.26 12.47
N ASP A 24 -22.96 8.16 13.67
CA ASP A 24 -22.19 7.84 14.86
C ASP A 24 -21.66 6.39 14.86
N GLU A 25 -22.40 5.46 14.26
CA GLU A 25 -22.00 4.04 14.15
C GLU A 25 -20.78 3.89 13.23
N VAL A 26 -20.86 4.45 12.03
CA VAL A 26 -19.77 4.44 11.04
C VAL A 26 -18.56 5.21 11.57
N ARG A 27 -18.78 6.31 12.31
CA ARG A 27 -17.68 7.04 12.97
C ARG A 27 -16.98 6.19 14.03
N ALA A 28 -17.72 5.41 14.82
CA ALA A 28 -17.14 4.50 15.81
C ALA A 28 -16.32 3.40 15.13
N ALA A 29 -16.88 2.75 14.11
CA ALA A 29 -16.18 1.73 13.32
C ALA A 29 -14.89 2.27 12.67
N ALA A 30 -14.92 3.49 12.12
CA ALA A 30 -13.74 4.12 11.55
C ALA A 30 -12.63 4.38 12.57
N ARG A 31 -12.98 4.73 13.82
CA ARG A 31 -12.02 4.91 14.92
C ARG A 31 -11.41 3.58 15.36
N GLU A 32 -12.21 2.53 15.45
CA GLU A 32 -11.72 1.18 15.77
C GLU A 32 -10.72 0.68 14.71
N LEU A 33 -11.06 0.85 13.43
CA LEU A 33 -10.16 0.53 12.32
C LEU A 33 -8.86 1.32 12.38
N ALA A 34 -8.93 2.61 12.68
CA ALA A 34 -7.75 3.46 12.84
C ALA A 34 -6.84 2.99 13.96
N HIS A 35 -7.41 2.61 15.11
CA HIS A 35 -6.65 2.03 16.21
C HIS A 35 -5.97 0.72 15.79
N ARG A 36 -6.72 -0.18 15.13
CA ARG A 36 -6.19 -1.48 14.66
C ARG A 36 -5.07 -1.32 13.62
N TYR A 37 -5.14 -0.29 12.77
CA TYR A 37 -4.12 -0.02 11.76
C TYR A 37 -2.98 0.87 12.25
N GLY A 38 -3.07 1.45 13.44
CA GLY A 38 -2.09 2.41 13.96
C GLY A 38 -1.98 3.68 13.10
N CYS A 39 -3.09 4.17 12.55
CA CYS A 39 -3.11 5.35 11.67
C CYS A 39 -4.24 6.33 12.01
N SER A 40 -4.36 7.43 11.27
CA SER A 40 -5.45 8.38 11.44
C SER A 40 -6.79 7.81 10.94
N THR A 41 -7.90 8.31 11.47
CA THR A 41 -9.26 7.92 11.04
C THR A 41 -9.47 8.11 9.53
N SER A 42 -8.98 9.21 8.96
CA SER A 42 -9.10 9.48 7.53
C SER A 42 -8.32 8.48 6.67
N GLU A 43 -7.12 8.09 7.10
CA GLU A 43 -6.32 7.08 6.39
C GLU A 43 -6.93 5.68 6.54
N ALA A 44 -7.50 5.34 7.70
CA ALA A 44 -8.22 4.09 7.90
C ALA A 44 -9.43 3.97 6.96
N ILE A 45 -10.24 5.03 6.85
CA ILE A 45 -11.38 5.09 5.92
C ILE A 45 -10.89 4.93 4.48
N ARG A 46 -9.84 5.68 4.08
CA ARG A 46 -9.28 5.59 2.74
C ARG A 46 -8.86 4.16 2.39
N ARG A 47 -8.14 3.49 3.29
CA ARG A 47 -7.71 2.09 3.10
C ARG A 47 -8.89 1.14 2.97
N SER A 48 -9.91 1.30 3.82
CA SER A 48 -11.12 0.47 3.79
C SER A 48 -11.88 0.59 2.48
N VAL A 49 -12.06 1.81 1.96
CA VAL A 49 -12.73 2.04 0.67
C VAL A 49 -11.95 1.40 -0.48
N LEU A 50 -10.63 1.59 -0.52
CA LEU A 50 -9.79 0.98 -1.55
C LEU A 50 -9.84 -0.55 -1.49
N ARG A 51 -9.73 -1.13 -0.29
CA ARG A 51 -9.80 -2.57 -0.09
C ARG A 51 -11.17 -3.13 -0.48
N HIS A 52 -12.25 -2.45 -0.13
CA HIS A 52 -13.60 -2.86 -0.52
C HIS A 52 -13.78 -2.81 -2.04
N ARG A 53 -13.32 -1.72 -2.69
CA ARG A 53 -13.31 -1.63 -4.16
C ARG A 53 -12.56 -2.81 -4.79
N GLU A 54 -11.37 -3.15 -4.29
CA GLU A 54 -10.61 -4.29 -4.79
C GLU A 54 -11.29 -5.64 -4.54
N ALA A 55 -11.97 -5.79 -3.41
CA ALA A 55 -12.70 -7.02 -3.09
C ALA A 55 -13.91 -7.20 -4.02
N VAL A 56 -14.64 -6.12 -4.33
CA VAL A 56 -15.85 -6.15 -5.17
C VAL A 56 -15.49 -6.20 -6.66
N MET A 57 -14.53 -5.39 -7.10
CA MET A 57 -14.18 -5.24 -8.51
C MET A 57 -13.02 -6.15 -8.95
N GLY A 58 -12.42 -6.89 -8.02
CA GLY A 58 -11.16 -7.61 -8.23
C GLY A 58 -9.93 -6.70 -8.20
N VAL A 59 -8.75 -7.31 -8.06
CA VAL A 59 -7.47 -6.60 -8.17
C VAL A 59 -7.17 -6.36 -9.65
N SER A 60 -6.84 -5.12 -10.03
CA SER A 60 -6.49 -4.81 -11.42
C SER A 60 -5.31 -5.67 -11.89
N HIS A 61 -5.30 -5.98 -13.19
CA HIS A 61 -4.23 -6.77 -13.80
C HIS A 61 -2.85 -6.13 -13.55
N GLU A 62 -2.76 -4.81 -13.60
CA GLU A 62 -1.56 -4.02 -13.32
C GLU A 62 -1.07 -4.22 -11.88
N ARG A 63 -1.94 -4.13 -10.87
CA ARG A 63 -1.56 -4.37 -9.47
C ARG A 63 -1.14 -5.81 -9.22
N ARG A 64 -1.77 -6.77 -9.90
CA ARG A 64 -1.35 -8.17 -9.85
C ARG A 64 0.06 -8.34 -10.42
N LYS A 65 0.36 -7.69 -11.56
CA LYS A 65 1.67 -7.71 -12.21
C LYS A 65 2.76 -7.09 -11.33
N GLU A 66 2.48 -5.94 -10.72
CA GLU A 66 3.39 -5.28 -9.77
C GLU A 66 3.72 -6.19 -8.58
N ARG A 67 2.71 -6.87 -8.01
CA ARG A 67 2.91 -7.79 -6.89
C ARG A 67 3.77 -8.99 -7.28
N VAL A 68 3.53 -9.58 -8.45
CA VAL A 68 4.35 -10.69 -8.97
C VAL A 68 5.79 -10.24 -9.19
N GLN A 69 6.02 -9.04 -9.73
CA GLN A 69 7.36 -8.48 -9.89
C GLN A 69 8.06 -8.20 -8.55
N ALA A 70 7.33 -7.72 -7.54
CA ALA A 70 7.87 -7.55 -6.19
C ALA A 70 8.31 -8.90 -5.59
N LEU A 71 7.49 -9.94 -5.72
CA LEU A 71 7.84 -11.28 -5.27
C LEU A 71 9.06 -11.86 -5.99
N HIS A 72 9.15 -11.73 -7.32
CA HIS A 72 10.35 -12.16 -8.06
C HIS A 72 11.62 -11.38 -7.68
N ARG A 73 11.49 -10.12 -7.26
CA ARG A 73 12.63 -9.35 -6.72
C ARG A 73 13.05 -9.88 -5.35
N LEU A 74 12.08 -10.16 -4.47
CA LEU A 74 12.36 -10.78 -3.17
C LEU A 74 13.03 -12.14 -3.35
N PHE A 75 12.50 -13.02 -4.20
CA PHE A 75 13.12 -14.32 -4.44
C PHE A 75 14.55 -14.20 -4.95
N ARG A 76 14.83 -13.29 -5.90
CA ARG A 76 16.20 -13.05 -6.36
C ARG A 76 17.12 -12.50 -5.27
N LEU A 77 16.63 -11.63 -4.39
CA LEU A 77 17.42 -11.11 -3.27
C LEU A 77 17.79 -12.20 -2.26
N PHE A 78 16.96 -13.24 -2.13
CA PHE A 78 17.19 -14.35 -1.22
C PHE A 78 17.73 -15.62 -1.91
N GLU A 79 17.91 -15.59 -3.24
CA GLU A 79 18.42 -16.72 -4.00
C GLU A 79 19.90 -16.95 -3.66
N GLY A 80 20.23 -18.15 -3.18
CA GLY A 80 21.59 -18.49 -2.72
C GLY A 80 21.92 -18.07 -1.28
N HIS A 81 20.99 -17.46 -0.55
CA HIS A 81 21.15 -17.19 0.88
C HIS A 81 20.58 -18.36 1.70
N ASP A 82 21.41 -19.00 2.54
CA ASP A 82 20.90 -19.90 3.58
C ASP A 82 20.35 -19.06 4.73
N ALA A 83 19.02 -19.10 4.89
CA ALA A 83 18.32 -18.35 5.93
C ALA A 83 18.82 -18.69 7.33
N LYS A 84 19.28 -19.93 7.59
CA LYS A 84 19.80 -20.32 8.90
C LYS A 84 21.15 -19.68 9.20
N ASP A 85 22.02 -19.61 8.19
CA ASP A 85 23.34 -18.98 8.32
C ASP A 85 23.22 -17.47 8.45
N GLU A 86 22.29 -16.85 7.71
CA GLU A 86 22.02 -15.41 7.81
C GLU A 86 21.47 -15.06 9.20
N ILE A 87 20.51 -15.82 9.72
CA ILE A 87 19.96 -15.63 11.06
C ILE A 87 21.04 -15.82 12.13
N ARG A 88 21.93 -16.81 11.96
CA ARG A 88 23.06 -17.03 12.87
C ARG A 88 24.01 -15.83 12.89
N ARG A 89 24.41 -15.31 11.73
CA ARG A 89 25.24 -14.09 11.65
C ARG A 89 24.59 -12.89 12.32
N LEU A 90 23.30 -12.67 12.08
CA LEU A 90 22.59 -11.52 12.65
C LEU A 90 22.51 -11.61 14.18
N LYS A 91 22.29 -12.81 14.74
CA LYS A 91 22.31 -13.03 16.19
C LYS A 91 23.70 -12.83 16.79
N GLU A 92 24.75 -13.28 16.12
CA GLU A 92 26.14 -13.06 16.55
C GLU A 92 26.53 -11.57 16.55
N GLN A 93 25.95 -10.76 15.66
CA GLN A 93 26.14 -9.30 15.64
C GLN A 93 25.35 -8.59 16.76
N ASP A 94 24.17 -9.09 17.12
CA ASP A 94 23.33 -8.52 18.18
C ASP A 94 23.81 -8.89 19.60
N GLU A 95 24.38 -10.08 19.81
CA GLU A 95 24.92 -10.52 21.11
C GLU A 95 26.33 -9.95 21.41
N GLY A 96 26.89 -9.17 20.49
CA GLY A 96 28.20 -8.52 20.62
C GLY A 96 28.21 -7.15 21.33
N PHE A 97 27.08 -6.72 21.90
CA PHE A 97 26.93 -5.47 22.67
C PHE A 97 26.64 -5.72 24.15
#